data_AF-A0A3B5LIR8-F1
#
_entry.id   AF-A0A3B5LIR8-F1
#
_cell.length_a   1.000
_cell.length_b   1.000
_cell.length_c   1.000
_cell.angle_alpha   90.00
_cell.angle_beta   90.00
_cell.angle_gamma   90.00
#
_symmetry.space_group_name_H-M   'P 1'
#
loop_
_entity.id
_entity.type
_entity.pdbx_description
1 polymer ?
#
loop_
_entity_poly.entity_id
_entity_poly.type
_entity_poly.pdbx_seq_one_letter_code
_entity_poly.pdbx_strand_id
1 'polypeptide(L)'
;LFFLLKAYSVKINILEFEDFPETSEPVWILGKEYNALTEKDEILSDVTSRLWFTYRKNFPPIGGTGPTSDTGWGCMLRCGQMILGEALMCRHLGRGEAQLLKL
;
A
#
# COMPACT_ATOMS: atom_id res chain seq x y z
N LEU A 1 4.74 -3.47 9.11
CA LEU A 1 3.96 -2.78 8.05
C LEU A 1 4.73 -2.65 6.72
N PHE A 2 5.94 -2.08 6.71
CA PHE A 2 6.76 -2.00 5.48
C PHE A 2 7.16 -3.35 4.88
N PHE A 3 7.44 -4.35 5.71
CA PHE A 3 7.79 -5.70 5.24
C PHE A 3 6.60 -6.44 4.61
N LEU A 4 5.41 -6.35 5.20
CA LEU A 4 4.20 -6.99 4.68
C LEU A 4 3.78 -6.42 3.32
N LEU A 5 3.74 -5.10 3.18
CA LEU A 5 3.36 -4.45 1.92
C LEU A 5 4.40 -4.68 0.80
N LYS A 6 5.70 -4.67 1.11
CA LYS A 6 6.75 -4.98 0.13
C LYS A 6 6.67 -6.44 -0.34
N ALA A 7 6.36 -7.37 0.58
CA ALA A 7 6.14 -8.77 0.24
C ALA A 7 4.93 -8.93 -0.70
N TYR A 8 3.75 -8.37 -0.36
CA TYR A 8 2.55 -8.50 -1.18
C TYR A 8 2.66 -7.82 -2.56
N SER A 9 3.36 -6.70 -2.65
CA SER A 9 3.51 -5.95 -3.90
C SER A 9 4.54 -6.50 -4.89
N VAL A 10 5.62 -7.14 -4.40
CA VAL A 10 6.59 -7.85 -5.25
C VAL A 10 6.03 -9.20 -5.72
N LYS A 11 5.06 -9.77 -4.99
CA LYS A 11 4.41 -11.07 -5.24
C LYS A 11 3.38 -11.10 -6.38
N ILE A 12 3.11 -10.00 -7.09
CA ILE A 12 2.12 -9.98 -8.20
C ILE A 12 2.61 -10.69 -9.46
N ASN A 13 3.89 -11.10 -9.57
CA ASN A 13 4.37 -11.71 -10.82
C ASN A 13 4.61 -13.23 -10.85
N ILE A 14 5.16 -13.94 -9.86
CA ILE A 14 5.45 -15.39 -10.06
C ILE A 14 5.53 -16.17 -8.72
N LEU A 15 4.72 -17.25 -8.59
CA LEU A 15 4.76 -18.42 -7.68
C LEU A 15 4.66 -18.26 -6.13
N GLU A 16 3.73 -19.06 -5.58
CA GLU A 16 3.45 -19.46 -4.19
C GLU A 16 3.13 -18.36 -3.16
N PHE A 17 1.82 -18.17 -2.93
CA PHE A 17 1.30 -17.40 -1.82
C PHE A 17 1.47 -18.20 -0.52
N GLU A 18 2.26 -17.71 0.43
CA GLU A 18 1.87 -17.92 1.82
C GLU A 18 0.69 -17.00 2.09
N ASP A 19 -0.48 -17.61 2.30
CA ASP A 19 -1.67 -16.93 2.80
C ASP A 19 -1.38 -16.23 4.13
N PHE A 20 -2.24 -15.29 4.53
CA PHE A 20 -2.17 -14.74 5.89
C PHE A 20 -2.10 -15.89 6.90
N PRO A 21 -1.20 -15.83 7.90
CA PRO A 21 -1.09 -16.90 8.88
C PRO A 21 -2.44 -17.08 9.57
N GLU A 22 -2.92 -18.32 9.61
CA GLU A 22 -4.16 -18.65 10.31
C GLU A 22 -3.90 -18.61 11.81
N THR A 23 -4.22 -17.48 12.43
CA THR A 23 -3.99 -17.23 13.84
C THR A 23 -5.26 -16.70 14.50
N SER A 24 -5.42 -17.00 15.79
CA SER A 24 -6.46 -16.39 16.62
C SER A 24 -6.16 -14.93 16.96
N GLU A 25 -4.93 -14.47 16.72
CA GLU A 25 -4.53 -13.10 16.98
C GLU A 25 -5.15 -12.13 15.96
N PRO A 26 -5.63 -10.96 16.40
CA PRO A 26 -6.25 -10.00 15.50
C PRO A 26 -5.23 -9.34 14.58
N VAL A 27 -5.67 -9.02 13.36
CA VAL A 27 -4.93 -8.24 12.37
C VAL A 27 -5.34 -6.78 12.48
N TRP A 28 -4.38 -5.90 12.73
CA TRP A 28 -4.62 -4.46 12.83
C TRP A 28 -4.12 -3.74 11.59
N ILE A 29 -5.03 -3.02 10.93
CA ILE A 29 -4.71 -2.16 9.78
C ILE A 29 -5.19 -0.75 10.13
N LEU A 30 -4.27 0.21 10.26
CA LEU A 30 -4.58 1.64 10.42
C LEU A 30 -5.71 1.92 11.44
N GLY A 31 -5.64 1.28 12.62
CA GLY A 31 -6.60 1.45 13.71
C GLY A 31 -7.89 0.65 13.61
N LYS A 32 -8.07 -0.21 12.60
CA LYS A 32 -9.17 -1.19 12.54
C LYS A 32 -8.64 -2.60 12.79
N GLU A 33 -9.36 -3.32 13.64
CA GLU A 33 -9.14 -4.72 13.97
C GLU A 33 -9.89 -5.63 13.00
N TYR A 34 -9.29 -6.76 12.66
CA TYR A 34 -9.83 -7.81 11.80
C TYR A 34 -9.51 -9.19 12.37
N ASN A 35 -10.42 -10.14 12.19
CA ASN A 35 -10.20 -11.55 12.47
C ASN A 35 -9.50 -12.25 11.29
N ALA A 36 -8.29 -12.78 11.51
CA ALA A 36 -7.48 -13.42 10.47
C ALA A 36 -8.12 -14.68 9.85
N LEU A 37 -9.04 -15.33 10.57
CA LEU A 37 -9.68 -16.58 10.14
C LEU A 37 -10.95 -16.33 9.32
N THR A 38 -11.71 -15.29 9.68
CA THR A 38 -13.04 -15.05 9.09
C THR A 38 -13.10 -13.85 8.14
N GLU A 39 -12.18 -12.89 8.25
CA GLU A 39 -12.25 -11.60 7.52
C GLU A 39 -11.10 -11.43 6.51
N LYS A 40 -10.65 -12.52 5.87
CA LYS A 40 -9.52 -12.51 4.93
C LYS A 40 -9.77 -11.58 3.74
N ASP A 41 -10.99 -11.58 3.19
CA ASP A 41 -11.35 -10.75 2.04
C ASP A 41 -11.40 -9.26 2.40
N GLU A 42 -11.85 -8.93 3.61
CA GLU A 42 -11.90 -7.57 4.13
C GLU A 42 -10.51 -7.04 4.45
N ILE A 43 -9.61 -7.89 4.97
CA ILE A 43 -8.18 -7.57 5.15
C ILE A 43 -7.56 -7.24 3.79
N LEU A 44 -7.75 -8.10 2.79
CA LEU A 44 -7.24 -7.87 1.43
C LEU A 44 -7.84 -6.61 0.82
N SER A 45 -9.14 -6.38 0.98
CA SER A 45 -9.82 -5.17 0.50
C SER A 45 -9.28 -3.90 1.19
N ASP A 46 -8.98 -3.93 2.50
CA ASP A 46 -8.46 -2.76 3.22
C ASP A 46 -7.04 -2.43 2.77
N VAL A 47 -6.18 -3.45 2.60
CA VAL A 47 -4.80 -3.25 2.13
C VAL A 47 -4.75 -2.76 0.68
N THR A 48 -5.53 -3.38 -0.22
CA THR A 48 -5.50 -3.08 -1.66
C THR A 48 -6.13 -1.75 -2.02
N SER A 49 -7.00 -1.21 -1.17
CA SER A 49 -7.60 0.11 -1.38
C SER A 49 -6.72 1.26 -0.89
N ARG A 50 -5.52 0.99 -0.35
CA ARG A 50 -4.56 2.05 0.01
C ARG A 50 -3.76 2.53 -1.19
N LEU A 51 -3.51 3.83 -1.23
CA LEU A 51 -2.65 4.44 -2.26
C LEU A 51 -1.24 3.87 -2.16
N TRP A 52 -0.83 3.12 -3.17
CA TRP A 52 0.49 2.49 -3.23
C TRP A 52 1.39 3.21 -4.24
N PHE A 53 2.47 3.81 -3.72
CA PHE A 53 3.46 4.50 -4.54
C PHE A 53 4.77 3.73 -4.58
N THR A 54 5.24 3.47 -5.80
CA THR A 54 6.50 2.79 -6.11
C THR A 54 7.46 3.72 -6.83
N TYR A 55 8.71 3.26 -6.98
CA TYR A 55 9.65 3.89 -7.89
C TYR A 55 9.03 4.05 -9.28
N ARG A 56 9.33 5.18 -9.90
CA ARG A 56 8.97 5.51 -11.27
C ARG A 56 10.23 5.80 -12.04
N LYS A 57 10.14 5.63 -13.35
CA LYS A 57 11.17 5.96 -14.33
C LYS A 57 10.50 6.66 -15.50
N ASN A 58 11.30 7.38 -16.28
CA ASN A 58 10.86 8.14 -17.45
C ASN A 58 9.87 9.26 -17.12
N PHE A 59 9.92 9.82 -15.90
CA PHE A 59 9.22 11.08 -15.61
C PHE A 59 10.06 12.27 -16.11
N PRO A 60 9.43 13.45 -16.35
CA PRO A 60 10.16 14.65 -16.76
C PRO A 60 11.33 14.97 -15.82
N PRO A 61 12.51 15.39 -16.33
CA PRO A 61 13.67 15.68 -15.50
C PRO A 61 13.33 16.66 -14.37
N ILE A 62 13.60 16.26 -13.12
CA ILE A 62 13.35 17.12 -11.96
C ILE A 62 14.24 18.37 -12.08
N GLY A 63 13.65 19.55 -12.17
CA GLY A 63 14.40 20.79 -12.36
C GLY A 63 15.04 20.95 -13.75
N GLY A 64 14.57 20.22 -14.77
CA GLY A 64 15.01 20.34 -16.16
C GLY A 64 16.26 19.53 -16.52
N THR A 65 17.17 19.31 -15.57
CA THR A 65 18.41 18.51 -15.78
C THR A 65 18.63 17.41 -14.73
N GLY A 66 17.75 17.31 -13.72
CA GLY A 66 17.89 16.33 -12.65
C GLY A 66 17.45 14.91 -13.05
N PRO A 67 17.30 14.02 -12.05
CA PRO A 67 16.93 12.63 -12.29
C PRO A 67 15.59 12.48 -13.02
N THR A 68 15.46 11.42 -13.82
CA THR A 68 14.22 10.96 -14.48
C THR A 68 13.71 9.63 -13.91
N SER A 69 14.36 9.15 -12.86
CA SER A 69 14.01 7.95 -12.10
C SER A 69 14.33 8.19 -10.63
N ASP A 70 13.45 7.72 -9.75
CA ASP A 70 13.67 7.75 -8.30
C ASP A 70 14.13 6.38 -7.73
N THR A 71 14.39 5.42 -8.62
CA THR A 71 14.94 4.11 -8.24
C THR A 71 16.26 4.27 -7.50
N GLY A 72 16.36 3.67 -6.31
CA GLY A 72 17.59 3.65 -5.50
C GLY A 72 17.72 4.79 -4.49
N TRP A 73 16.94 5.86 -4.60
CA TRP A 73 17.01 7.00 -3.67
C TRP A 73 15.64 7.53 -3.21
N GLY A 74 14.57 7.29 -3.97
CA GLY A 74 13.23 7.83 -3.71
C GLY A 74 12.40 7.10 -2.67
N CYS A 75 12.91 6.06 -2.01
CA CYS A 75 12.08 5.16 -1.20
C CYS A 75 11.34 5.91 -0.09
N MET A 76 12.04 6.74 0.69
CA MET A 76 11.45 7.49 1.79
C MET A 76 10.43 8.54 1.29
N LEU A 77 10.66 9.11 0.10
CA LEU A 77 9.70 10.01 -0.53
C LEU A 77 8.40 9.28 -0.91
N ARG A 78 8.51 8.05 -1.45
CA ARG A 78 7.33 7.21 -1.70
C ARG A 78 6.60 6.82 -0.42
N CYS A 79 7.33 6.53 0.66
CA CYS A 79 6.74 6.33 1.99
C CYS A 79 5.93 7.55 2.45
N GLY A 80 6.53 8.74 2.31
CA GLY A 80 5.88 10.02 2.62
C GLY A 80 4.61 10.27 1.79
N GLN A 81 4.65 9.95 0.50
CA GLN A 81 3.48 10.03 -0.38
C GLN A 81 2.36 9.09 0.06
N MET A 82 2.68 7.87 0.50
CA MET A 82 1.67 6.91 0.96
C MET A 82 1.00 7.37 2.26
N ILE A 83 1.76 7.81 3.27
CA ILE A 83 1.18 8.27 4.54
C ILE A 83 0.38 9.57 4.38
N LEU A 84 0.87 10.52 3.56
CA LEU A 84 0.13 11.74 3.26
C LEU A 84 -1.12 11.44 2.43
N GLY A 85 -1.00 10.54 1.45
CA GLY A 85 -2.14 10.04 0.67
C GLY A 85 -3.21 9.43 1.56
N GLU A 86 -2.83 8.63 2.55
CA GLU A 86 -3.77 8.06 3.52
C GLU A 86 -4.48 9.13 4.36
N ALA A 87 -3.76 10.15 4.83
CA ALA A 87 -4.34 11.26 5.56
C ALA A 87 -5.35 12.05 4.70
N LEU A 88 -5.04 12.28 3.42
CA LEU A 88 -5.93 12.93 2.47
C LEU A 88 -7.16 12.07 2.16
N MET A 89 -6.98 10.76 1.95
CA MET A 89 -8.07 9.80 1.79
C MET A 89 -9.02 9.85 2.99
N CYS A 90 -8.48 9.76 4.21
CA CYS A 90 -9.28 9.86 5.43
C CYS A 90 -10.00 11.21 5.55
N ARG A 91 -9.37 12.32 5.16
CA ARG A 91 -9.96 13.66 5.23
C ARG A 91 -11.08 13.87 4.23
N HIS A 92 -10.96 13.34 3.02
CA HIS A 92 -11.84 13.68 1.90
C HIS A 92 -12.88 12.60 1.56
N LEU A 93 -12.56 11.33 1.78
CA LEU A 93 -13.44 10.18 1.48
C LEU A 93 -13.82 9.39 2.74
N GLY A 94 -13.11 9.62 3.85
CA GLY A 94 -13.27 8.80 5.06
C GLY A 94 -12.58 7.44 4.93
N ARG A 95 -12.35 6.80 6.09
CA ARG A 95 -11.56 5.56 6.18
C ARG A 95 -12.23 4.34 5.53
N GLY A 96 -13.57 4.35 5.42
CA GLY A 96 -14.36 3.21 4.94
C GLY A 96 -14.63 3.20 3.43
N GLU A 97 -14.45 4.32 2.73
CA GLU A 97 -14.91 4.47 1.34
C GLU A 97 -13.79 4.27 0.30
N ALA A 98 -12.61 3.82 0.70
CA ALA A 98 -11.52 3.55 -0.23
C ALA A 98 -11.87 2.46 -1.29
N GLN A 99 -12.97 1.74 -1.11
CA GLN A 99 -13.55 0.82 -2.11
C GLN A 99 -14.07 1.53 -3.38
N LEU A 100 -14.34 2.84 -3.34
CA LEU A 100 -14.93 3.60 -4.44
C LEU A 100 -13.91 4.10 -5.48
N LEU A 101 -12.61 3.96 -5.22
CA LEU A 101 -11.53 4.37 -6.12
C LEU A 101 -10.91 3.20 -6.91
N LYS A 102 -11.66 2.12 -7.17
CA LYS A 102 -11.28 1.15 -8.22
C LYS A 102 -11.36 1.83 -9.60
N LEU A 103 -10.34 2.63 -9.93
CA LEU A 103 -9.98 3.03 -11.29
C LEU A 103 -9.11 1.93 -11.90
#